data_AF-A0A2S3WBN0-F1
#
_entry.id   AF-A0A2S3WBN0-F1
#
_cell.length_a   1.000
_cell.length_b   1.000
_cell.length_c   1.000
_cell.angle_alpha   90.00
_cell.angle_beta   90.00
_cell.angle_gamma   90.00
#
_symmetry.space_group_name_H-M   'P 1'
#
loop_
_entity.id
_entity.type
_entity.pdbx_description
1 polymer ?
#
loop_
_entity_poly.entity_id
_entity_poly.type
_entity_poly.pdbx_seq_one_letter_code
_entity_poly.pdbx_strand_id
1 'polypeptide(L)'
;MSTYWRNQFEKNFVSPEEKLDLDEILQESHDVYWGSLGASLIKFHGYIDAASLATLDQIYQGEIPVQVTARDCYDYAINGRLKLATNGAEQDLMNDSWGRLATLVLSARPDIEVFSPRIRDREMTLPRGLEKILFHALIRARLDLDTHPAFQDDEALPMFLSGEDQSGYLTLKEIAVLGQMTERAVRNAAQPTAVDQLQTRKEQNQTVVDSSEALRWLKGRRGFIATRAD
;
A
#
# COMPACT_ATOMS: atom_id res chain seq x y z
N MET A 1 -5.89 12.75 2.01
CA MET A 1 -5.02 12.21 3.07
C MET A 1 -3.86 13.18 3.35
N SER A 2 -3.15 13.08 4.48
CA SER A 2 -1.95 13.91 4.71
C SER A 2 -0.90 13.64 3.62
N THR A 3 -0.46 14.69 2.90
CA THR A 3 0.62 14.60 1.91
C THR A 3 1.94 14.12 2.52
N TYR A 4 2.06 14.18 3.85
CA TYR A 4 3.22 13.71 4.60
C TYR A 4 3.54 12.24 4.29
N TRP A 5 2.56 11.33 4.37
CA TRP A 5 2.81 9.90 4.23
C TRP A 5 3.18 9.53 2.81
N ARG A 6 2.46 10.09 1.82
CA ARG A 6 2.84 9.96 0.40
C ARG A 6 4.29 10.40 0.17
N ASN A 7 4.66 11.55 0.70
CA ASN A 7 6.03 12.06 0.61
C ASN A 7 7.06 11.15 1.30
N GLN A 8 6.73 10.52 2.43
CA GLN A 8 7.60 9.57 3.09
C GLN A 8 7.80 8.31 2.25
N PHE A 9 6.71 7.71 1.73
CA PHE A 9 6.79 6.54 0.86
C PHE A 9 7.56 6.84 -0.42
N GLU A 10 7.25 7.96 -1.07
CA GLU A 10 7.89 8.36 -2.33
C GLU A 10 9.37 8.65 -2.17
N LYS A 11 9.80 9.26 -1.07
CA LYS A 11 11.21 9.63 -0.86
C LYS A 11 12.07 8.45 -0.47
N ASN A 12 11.52 7.50 0.26
CA ASN A 12 12.35 6.54 0.96
C ASN A 12 12.28 5.11 0.37
N PHE A 13 11.16 4.65 -0.21
CA PHE A 13 10.98 3.19 -0.33
C PHE A 13 10.18 2.66 -1.53
N VAL A 14 10.44 3.14 -2.75
CA VAL A 14 9.83 2.51 -3.92
C VAL A 14 10.86 2.33 -5.02
N SER A 15 11.26 1.07 -5.24
CA SER A 15 11.78 0.60 -6.52
C SER A 15 10.56 0.11 -7.31
N PRO A 16 9.98 0.90 -8.22
CA PRO A 16 8.72 0.55 -8.88
C PRO A 16 8.77 -0.80 -9.58
N GLU A 17 9.93 -1.19 -10.12
CA GLU A 17 10.18 -2.43 -10.83
C GLU A 17 10.32 -3.68 -9.97
N GLU A 18 10.55 -3.55 -8.66
CA GLU A 18 10.72 -4.70 -7.78
C GLU A 18 9.37 -5.40 -7.62
N LYS A 19 9.37 -6.71 -7.82
CA LYS A 19 8.17 -7.53 -7.67
C LYS A 19 7.97 -7.89 -6.20
N LEU A 20 6.71 -8.01 -5.82
CA LEU A 20 6.30 -8.39 -4.48
C LEU A 20 5.64 -9.76 -4.54
N ASP A 21 6.13 -10.69 -3.75
CA ASP A 21 5.53 -12.01 -3.57
C ASP A 21 4.58 -12.01 -2.36
N LEU A 22 3.44 -12.69 -2.48
CA LEU A 22 2.45 -12.71 -1.39
C LEU A 22 3.00 -13.41 -0.14
N ASP A 23 3.76 -14.49 -0.30
CA ASP A 23 4.29 -15.22 0.86
C ASP A 23 5.34 -14.37 1.60
N GLU A 24 6.13 -13.59 0.85
CA GLU A 24 7.05 -12.60 1.44
C GLU A 24 6.29 -11.52 2.23
N ILE A 25 5.20 -10.98 1.67
CA ILE A 25 4.34 -9.99 2.37
C ILE A 25 3.71 -10.58 3.63
N LEU A 26 3.23 -11.81 3.58
CA LEU A 26 2.63 -12.47 4.74
C LEU A 26 3.65 -12.79 5.83
N GLN A 27 4.86 -13.19 5.45
CA GLN A 27 5.96 -13.37 6.39
C GLN A 27 6.43 -12.04 6.99
N GLU A 28 6.51 -10.98 6.17
CA GLU A 28 6.87 -9.64 6.64
C GLU A 28 5.80 -9.10 7.61
N SER A 29 4.51 -9.28 7.34
CA SER A 29 3.44 -8.85 8.27
C SER A 29 3.49 -9.57 9.61
N HIS A 30 3.89 -10.84 9.65
CA HIS A 30 4.18 -11.56 10.90
C HIS A 30 5.35 -10.90 11.65
N ASP A 31 6.50 -10.74 10.99
CA ASP A 31 7.71 -10.20 11.62
C ASP A 31 7.49 -8.76 12.11
N VAL A 32 6.78 -7.94 11.33
CA VAL A 32 6.47 -6.55 11.64
C VAL A 32 5.50 -6.43 12.81
N TYR A 33 4.47 -7.28 12.87
CA TYR A 33 3.53 -7.31 13.99
C TYR A 33 4.27 -7.61 15.30
N TRP A 34 5.01 -8.72 15.36
CA TRP A 34 5.77 -9.09 16.55
C TRP A 34 6.88 -8.10 16.88
N GLY A 35 7.51 -7.52 15.86
CA GLY A 35 8.46 -6.43 16.01
C GLY A 35 7.86 -5.21 16.68
N SER A 36 6.70 -4.75 16.25
CA SER A 36 6.03 -3.59 16.88
C SER A 36 5.64 -3.87 18.34
N LEU A 37 5.15 -5.07 18.66
CA LEU A 37 4.85 -5.45 20.06
C LEU A 37 6.12 -5.51 20.92
N GLY A 38 7.18 -6.16 20.41
CA GLY A 38 8.46 -6.24 21.10
C GLY A 38 9.09 -4.88 21.34
N ALA A 39 9.07 -4.02 20.33
CA ALA A 39 9.55 -2.64 20.43
C ALA A 39 8.74 -1.84 21.46
N SER A 40 7.42 -2.02 21.52
CA SER A 40 6.56 -1.40 22.54
C SER A 40 6.97 -1.81 23.96
N LEU A 41 7.28 -3.08 24.19
CA LEU A 41 7.77 -3.55 25.49
C LEU A 41 9.14 -2.98 25.83
N ILE A 42 10.09 -2.97 24.90
CA ILE A 42 11.40 -2.34 25.12
C ILE A 42 11.24 -0.85 25.45
N LYS A 43 10.40 -0.15 24.68
CA LYS A 43 10.15 1.29 24.82
C LYS A 43 9.59 1.68 26.18
N PHE A 44 8.65 0.91 26.71
CA PHE A 44 7.94 1.28 27.95
C PHE A 44 8.38 0.50 29.20
N HIS A 45 9.00 -0.67 29.03
CA HIS A 45 9.41 -1.55 30.13
C HIS A 45 10.91 -1.89 30.13
N GLY A 46 11.64 -1.59 29.04
CA GLY A 46 13.09 -1.80 28.94
C GLY A 46 13.53 -3.22 28.60
N TYR A 47 12.60 -4.18 28.54
CA TYR A 47 12.87 -5.57 28.18
C TYR A 47 11.63 -6.23 27.57
N ILE A 48 11.83 -7.37 26.92
CA ILE A 48 10.75 -8.22 26.41
C ILE A 48 10.64 -9.43 27.33
N ASP A 49 9.47 -9.63 27.93
CA ASP A 49 9.12 -10.88 28.60
C ASP A 49 7.91 -11.55 27.92
N ALA A 50 7.86 -12.88 28.00
CA ALA A 50 6.87 -13.67 27.27
C ALA A 50 5.44 -13.44 27.75
N ALA A 51 5.23 -13.12 29.02
CA ALA A 51 3.89 -12.92 29.59
C ALA A 51 3.31 -11.57 29.13
N SER A 52 4.09 -10.50 29.20
CA SER A 52 3.69 -9.19 28.69
C SER A 52 3.49 -9.21 27.18
N LEU A 53 4.35 -9.91 26.44
CA LEU A 53 4.20 -10.06 24.99
C LEU A 53 2.90 -10.79 24.62
N ALA A 54 2.58 -11.90 25.30
CA ALA A 54 1.32 -12.61 25.10
C ALA A 54 0.09 -11.78 25.50
N THR A 55 0.23 -10.94 26.54
CA THR A 55 -0.84 -10.02 26.95
C THR A 55 -1.09 -8.96 25.88
N LEU A 56 -0.03 -8.37 25.31
CA LEU A 56 -0.17 -7.41 24.20
C LEU A 56 -0.79 -8.08 22.97
N ASP A 57 -0.32 -9.27 22.60
CA ASP A 57 -0.89 -10.04 21.48
C ASP A 57 -2.41 -10.23 21.63
N GLN A 58 -2.87 -10.58 22.84
CA GLN A 58 -4.30 -10.69 23.14
C GLN A 58 -5.04 -9.35 23.04
N ILE A 59 -4.46 -8.25 23.53
CA ILE A 59 -5.07 -6.90 23.47
C ILE A 59 -5.20 -6.44 22.00
N TYR A 60 -4.18 -6.68 21.19
CA TYR A 60 -4.15 -6.32 19.77
C TYR A 60 -4.85 -7.35 18.87
N GLN A 61 -5.46 -8.38 19.46
CA GLN A 61 -6.25 -9.42 18.78
C GLN A 61 -5.43 -10.27 17.79
N GLY A 62 -4.14 -10.47 18.07
CA GLY A 62 -3.26 -11.32 17.29
C GLY A 62 -2.85 -10.77 15.93
N GLU A 63 -1.91 -11.48 15.30
CA GLU A 63 -1.38 -11.15 13.97
C GLU A 63 -2.31 -11.51 12.82
N ILE A 64 -3.20 -12.49 13.01
CA ILE A 64 -4.02 -13.06 11.92
C ILE A 64 -4.82 -11.97 11.19
N PRO A 65 -5.51 -11.03 11.88
CA PRO A 65 -6.21 -9.95 11.20
C PRO A 65 -5.29 -9.03 10.37
N VAL A 66 -4.04 -8.83 10.82
CA VAL A 66 -3.04 -8.06 10.07
C VAL A 66 -2.65 -8.80 8.80
N GLN A 67 -2.39 -10.11 8.88
CA GLN A 67 -2.04 -10.93 7.71
C GLN A 67 -3.20 -11.00 6.69
N VAL A 68 -4.44 -11.12 7.16
CA VAL A 68 -5.63 -11.08 6.30
C VAL A 68 -5.71 -9.74 5.57
N THR A 69 -5.57 -8.62 6.30
CA THR A 69 -5.61 -7.29 5.68
C THR A 69 -4.42 -7.06 4.75
N ALA A 70 -3.23 -7.57 5.07
CA ALA A 70 -2.05 -7.47 4.21
C ALA A 70 -2.26 -8.22 2.88
N ARG A 71 -2.95 -9.38 2.92
CA ARG A 71 -3.39 -10.08 1.71
C ARG A 71 -4.39 -9.25 0.92
N ASP A 72 -5.42 -8.70 1.56
CA ASP A 72 -6.41 -7.87 0.86
C ASP A 72 -5.74 -6.64 0.21
N CYS A 73 -4.79 -6.02 0.90
CA CYS A 73 -3.99 -4.93 0.38
C CYS A 73 -3.13 -5.36 -0.82
N TYR A 74 -2.48 -6.53 -0.74
CA TYR A 74 -1.73 -7.11 -1.85
C TYR A 74 -2.64 -7.41 -3.05
N ASP A 75 -3.77 -8.05 -2.82
CA ASP A 75 -4.72 -8.42 -3.88
C ASP A 75 -5.26 -7.19 -4.57
N TYR A 76 -5.53 -6.11 -3.83
CA TYR A 76 -5.92 -4.86 -4.45
C TYR A 76 -4.76 -4.22 -5.21
N ALA A 77 -3.64 -3.95 -4.53
CA ALA A 77 -2.48 -3.27 -5.12
C ALA A 77 -1.97 -3.98 -6.39
N ILE A 78 -1.72 -5.28 -6.29
CA ILE A 78 -1.02 -6.06 -7.31
C ILE A 78 -2.00 -6.75 -8.27
N ASN A 79 -3.05 -7.38 -7.73
CA ASN A 79 -3.98 -8.18 -8.52
C ASN A 79 -5.22 -7.41 -8.98
N GLY A 80 -5.38 -6.15 -8.56
CA GLY A 80 -6.54 -5.32 -8.89
C GLY A 80 -7.84 -5.89 -8.34
N ARG A 81 -7.84 -6.61 -7.21
CA ARG A 81 -9.05 -7.16 -6.61
C ARG A 81 -9.36 -6.45 -5.31
N LEU A 82 -10.50 -5.77 -5.25
CA LEU A 82 -11.00 -5.18 -4.02
C LEU A 82 -12.42 -5.68 -3.77
N LYS A 83 -12.63 -6.26 -2.60
CA LYS A 83 -13.98 -6.54 -2.11
C LYS A 83 -14.56 -5.24 -1.55
N LEU A 84 -15.69 -4.80 -2.10
CA LEU A 84 -16.40 -3.63 -1.59
C LEU A 84 -17.33 -4.00 -0.43
N ALA A 85 -17.53 -3.06 0.50
CA ALA A 85 -18.53 -3.25 1.54
C ALA A 85 -19.94 -3.15 0.95
N THR A 86 -20.83 -4.07 1.33
CA THR A 86 -22.22 -4.09 0.85
C THR A 86 -23.22 -3.46 1.83
N ASN A 87 -22.76 -3.19 3.06
CA ASN A 87 -23.55 -2.61 4.14
C ASN A 87 -22.62 -1.94 5.17
N GLY A 88 -23.19 -1.12 6.07
CA GLY A 88 -22.41 -0.37 7.05
C GLY A 88 -21.60 -1.22 8.03
N ALA A 89 -22.08 -2.42 8.41
CA ALA A 89 -21.33 -3.30 9.31
C ALA A 89 -20.07 -3.87 8.63
N GLU A 90 -20.16 -4.22 7.34
CA GLU A 90 -18.99 -4.62 6.54
C GLU A 90 -18.02 -3.45 6.33
N GLN A 91 -18.55 -2.24 6.15
CA GLN A 91 -17.76 -1.03 6.00
C GLN A 91 -16.93 -0.73 7.27
N ASP A 92 -17.56 -0.81 8.45
CA ASP A 92 -16.88 -0.61 9.73
C ASP A 92 -15.75 -1.63 9.92
N LEU A 93 -16.02 -2.92 9.66
CA LEU A 93 -15.00 -3.98 9.76
C LEU A 93 -13.85 -3.78 8.77
N MET A 94 -14.15 -3.34 7.55
CA MET A 94 -13.15 -3.05 6.53
C MET A 94 -12.29 -1.84 6.94
N ASN A 95 -12.90 -0.78 7.46
CA ASN A 95 -12.21 0.40 7.97
C ASN A 95 -11.27 0.06 9.13
N ASP A 96 -11.74 -0.74 10.08
CA ASP A 96 -10.94 -1.20 11.22
C ASP A 96 -9.74 -2.05 10.75
N SER A 97 -9.97 -2.95 9.80
CA SER A 97 -8.95 -3.85 9.27
C SER A 97 -7.85 -3.05 8.55
N TRP A 98 -8.23 -2.24 7.56
CA TRP A 98 -7.30 -1.39 6.80
C TRP A 98 -6.61 -0.35 7.69
N GLY A 99 -7.34 0.25 8.64
CA GLY A 99 -6.79 1.21 9.59
C GLY A 99 -5.75 0.58 10.51
N ARG A 100 -5.94 -0.68 10.93
CA ARG A 100 -4.97 -1.45 11.73
C ARG A 100 -3.69 -1.69 10.94
N LEU A 101 -3.80 -2.19 9.70
CA LEU A 101 -2.62 -2.41 8.84
C LEU A 101 -1.87 -1.12 8.59
N ALA A 102 -2.57 -0.05 8.20
CA ALA A 102 -1.96 1.24 7.94
C ALA A 102 -1.23 1.77 9.18
N THR A 103 -1.88 1.76 10.35
CA THR A 103 -1.26 2.24 11.59
C THR A 103 0.01 1.46 11.92
N LEU A 104 -0.03 0.12 11.82
CA LEU A 104 1.13 -0.73 12.05
C LEU A 104 2.27 -0.38 11.09
N VAL A 105 2.00 -0.30 9.78
CA VAL A 105 3.03 0.00 8.77
C VAL A 105 3.67 1.37 9.02
N LEU A 106 2.86 2.36 9.38
CA LEU A 106 3.32 3.74 9.61
C LEU A 106 4.13 3.90 10.90
N SER A 107 3.94 3.03 11.90
CA SER A 107 4.68 3.09 13.17
C SER A 107 5.81 2.06 13.31
N ALA A 108 5.72 0.93 12.61
CA ALA A 108 6.62 -0.19 12.88
C ALA A 108 8.07 0.06 12.48
N ARG A 109 8.33 0.83 11.41
CA ARG A 109 9.70 1.15 11.00
C ARG A 109 10.51 1.83 12.13
N PRO A 110 10.11 3.00 12.64
CA PRO A 110 10.88 3.64 13.71
C PRO A 110 10.95 2.78 14.97
N ASP A 111 9.89 2.03 15.29
CA ASP A 111 9.90 1.10 16.42
C ASP A 111 10.97 0.00 16.25
N ILE A 112 11.02 -0.65 15.10
CA ILE A 112 11.96 -1.75 14.82
C ILE A 112 13.39 -1.22 14.67
N GLU A 113 13.60 -0.11 13.95
CA GLU A 113 14.94 0.48 13.75
C GLU A 113 15.56 0.95 15.07
N VAL A 114 14.77 1.57 15.96
CA VAL A 114 15.29 2.13 17.21
C VAL A 114 15.50 1.06 18.27
N PHE A 115 14.56 0.13 18.41
CA PHE A 115 14.57 -0.82 19.53
C PHE A 115 15.12 -2.20 19.15
N SER A 116 15.25 -2.51 17.86
CA SER A 116 15.80 -3.78 17.33
C SER A 116 15.29 -5.01 18.10
N PRO A 117 13.96 -5.18 18.24
CA PRO A 117 13.39 -6.23 19.06
C PRO A 117 13.76 -7.62 18.52
N ARG A 118 14.03 -8.55 19.44
CA ARG A 118 14.24 -9.97 19.11
C ARG A 118 13.14 -10.81 19.75
N ILE A 119 12.42 -11.55 18.93
CA ILE A 119 11.30 -12.39 19.35
C ILE A 119 11.67 -13.84 19.06
N ARG A 120 11.72 -14.67 20.11
CA ARG A 120 12.17 -16.07 20.01
C ARG A 120 13.51 -16.21 19.27
N ASP A 121 14.47 -15.39 19.68
CA ASP A 121 15.84 -15.27 19.12
C ASP A 121 15.95 -14.81 17.66
N ARG A 122 14.83 -14.53 16.98
CA ARG A 122 14.79 -13.98 15.63
C ARG A 122 14.80 -12.45 15.65
N GLU A 123 15.54 -11.84 14.75
CA GLU A 123 15.50 -10.39 14.48
C GLU A 123 14.29 -10.07 13.61
N MET A 124 13.57 -9.00 13.96
CA MET A 124 12.35 -8.59 13.28
C MET A 124 12.67 -7.71 12.07
N THR A 125 11.93 -7.88 10.97
CA THR A 125 12.20 -7.21 9.70
C THR A 125 11.53 -5.84 9.61
N LEU A 126 12.11 -4.95 8.82
CA LEU A 126 11.50 -3.66 8.49
C LEU A 126 10.32 -3.84 7.53
N PRO A 127 9.27 -3.01 7.60
CA PRO A 127 8.04 -3.17 6.82
C PRO A 127 8.16 -2.72 5.36
N ARG A 128 9.24 -3.06 4.65
CA ARG A 128 9.50 -2.53 3.29
C ARG A 128 8.46 -2.96 2.26
N GLY A 129 8.11 -4.24 2.23
CA GLY A 129 7.10 -4.78 1.32
C GLY A 129 5.71 -4.24 1.66
N LEU A 130 5.38 -4.16 2.95
CA LEU A 130 4.10 -3.63 3.44
C LEU A 130 3.94 -2.14 3.11
N GLU A 131 4.97 -1.33 3.34
CA GLU A 131 5.01 0.07 2.93
C GLU A 131 4.74 0.21 1.43
N LYS A 132 5.34 -0.66 0.63
CA LYS A 132 5.22 -0.63 -0.82
C LYS A 132 3.85 -1.05 -1.32
N ILE A 133 3.24 -2.13 -0.80
CA ILE A 133 1.86 -2.50 -1.20
C ILE A 133 0.86 -1.45 -0.75
N LEU A 134 1.06 -0.83 0.42
CA LEU A 134 0.17 0.21 0.93
C LEU A 134 0.23 1.45 0.01
N PHE A 135 1.44 1.87 -0.37
CA PHE A 135 1.63 2.95 -1.32
C PHE A 135 1.06 2.62 -2.72
N HIS A 136 1.27 1.39 -3.20
CA HIS A 136 0.70 0.94 -4.46
C HIS A 136 -0.84 0.97 -4.43
N ALA A 137 -1.46 0.49 -3.34
CA ALA A 137 -2.91 0.54 -3.15
C ALA A 137 -3.46 1.97 -3.19
N LEU A 138 -2.75 2.95 -2.62
CA LEU A 138 -3.15 4.36 -2.69
C LEU A 138 -3.11 4.93 -4.11
N ILE A 139 -2.03 4.67 -4.84
CA ILE A 139 -1.93 5.10 -6.24
C ILE A 139 -3.03 4.43 -7.09
N ARG A 140 -3.32 3.16 -6.82
CA ARG A 140 -4.38 2.44 -7.52
C ARG A 140 -5.75 3.01 -7.20
N ALA A 141 -6.04 3.30 -5.92
CA ALA A 141 -7.29 3.96 -5.52
C ALA A 141 -7.48 5.29 -6.23
N ARG A 142 -6.43 6.10 -6.39
CA ARG A 142 -6.50 7.32 -7.19
C ARG A 142 -6.93 7.07 -8.64
N LEU A 143 -6.32 6.08 -9.30
CA LEU A 143 -6.70 5.69 -10.66
C LEU A 143 -8.15 5.20 -10.73
N ASP A 144 -8.57 4.36 -9.78
CA ASP A 144 -9.88 3.72 -9.79
C ASP A 144 -11.00 4.70 -9.41
N LEU A 145 -10.78 5.63 -8.47
CA LEU A 145 -11.71 6.73 -8.17
C LEU A 145 -11.98 7.59 -9.41
N ASP A 146 -10.97 7.83 -10.24
CA ASP A 146 -11.11 8.63 -11.46
C ASP A 146 -11.75 7.86 -12.64
N THR A 147 -11.70 6.52 -12.64
CA THR A 147 -11.97 5.72 -13.86
C THR A 147 -12.91 4.53 -13.69
N HIS A 148 -13.16 4.05 -12.48
CA HIS A 148 -13.92 2.82 -12.21
C HIS A 148 -15.32 3.15 -11.65
N PRO A 149 -16.42 2.77 -12.32
CA PRO A 149 -17.77 3.12 -11.89
C PRO A 149 -18.14 2.66 -10.47
N ALA A 150 -17.66 1.49 -10.04
CA ALA A 150 -17.92 0.97 -8.69
C ALA A 150 -17.25 1.79 -7.56
N PHE A 151 -16.32 2.68 -7.89
CA PHE A 151 -15.61 3.54 -6.94
C PHE A 151 -16.24 4.93 -6.84
N GLN A 152 -17.40 5.15 -7.48
CA GLN A 152 -18.16 6.40 -7.33
C GLN A 152 -18.88 6.51 -5.98
N ASP A 153 -19.09 5.39 -5.30
CA ASP A 153 -19.64 5.33 -3.95
C ASP A 153 -18.49 5.23 -2.94
N ASP A 154 -18.07 6.39 -2.44
CA ASP A 154 -16.97 6.50 -1.47
C ASP A 154 -17.26 5.76 -0.15
N GLU A 155 -18.54 5.47 0.16
CA GLU A 155 -18.92 4.72 1.36
C GLU A 155 -18.57 3.22 1.24
N ALA A 156 -18.47 2.68 0.02
CA ALA A 156 -18.15 1.26 -0.16
C ALA A 156 -16.65 0.93 -0.06
N LEU A 157 -15.79 1.96 0.07
CA LEU A 157 -14.33 1.85 0.09
C LEU A 157 -13.76 1.90 1.51
N PRO A 158 -12.60 1.25 1.78
CA PRO A 158 -11.88 1.50 3.01
C PRO A 158 -11.55 2.99 3.14
N MET A 159 -11.80 3.57 4.32
CA MET A 159 -11.53 4.99 4.62
C MET A 159 -10.08 5.38 4.31
N PHE A 160 -9.15 4.44 4.45
CA PHE A 160 -7.75 4.65 4.10
C PHE A 160 -7.55 4.93 2.60
N LEU A 161 -8.39 4.37 1.72
CA LEU A 161 -8.33 4.56 0.27
C LEU A 161 -9.21 5.71 -0.22
N SER A 162 -10.38 5.93 0.39
CA SER A 162 -11.34 6.97 -0.05
C SER A 162 -10.85 8.40 0.19
N GLY A 163 -9.82 8.58 1.01
CA GLY A 163 -9.21 9.88 1.27
C GLY A 163 -8.25 10.39 0.18
N GLU A 164 -8.05 9.67 -0.92
CA GLU A 164 -7.18 10.08 -2.03
C GLU A 164 -7.82 11.18 -2.90
N ASP A 165 -6.98 12.02 -3.51
CA ASP A 165 -7.44 13.13 -4.33
C ASP A 165 -7.86 12.67 -5.74
N GLN A 166 -9.11 12.92 -6.12
CA GLN A 166 -9.62 12.77 -7.49
C GLN A 166 -9.05 13.86 -8.41
N SER A 167 -7.73 13.84 -8.59
CA SER A 167 -7.03 14.88 -9.37
C SER A 167 -7.22 14.73 -10.87
N GLY A 168 -7.72 13.58 -11.34
CA GLY A 168 -7.88 13.27 -12.77
C GLY A 168 -6.58 12.97 -13.50
N TYR A 169 -5.46 12.80 -12.79
CA TYR A 169 -4.15 12.51 -13.41
C TYR A 169 -3.19 11.75 -12.49
N LEU A 170 -2.22 11.07 -13.10
CA LEU A 170 -1.08 10.43 -12.46
C LEU A 170 0.24 11.01 -12.97
N THR A 171 1.24 11.01 -12.10
CA THR A 171 2.64 11.30 -12.43
C THR A 171 3.29 10.09 -13.11
N LEU A 172 4.41 10.31 -13.81
CA LEU A 172 5.15 9.22 -14.46
C LEU A 172 5.68 8.18 -13.45
N LYS A 173 5.98 8.60 -12.22
CA LYS A 173 6.42 7.71 -11.14
C LYS A 173 5.29 6.82 -10.65
N GLU A 174 4.09 7.37 -10.47
CA GLU A 174 2.91 6.59 -10.08
C GLU A 174 2.55 5.54 -11.14
N ILE A 175 2.61 5.91 -12.42
CA ILE A 175 2.42 4.96 -13.53
C ILE A 175 3.50 3.87 -13.52
N ALA A 176 4.74 4.22 -13.16
CA ALA A 176 5.83 3.27 -13.03
C ALA A 176 5.55 2.24 -11.92
N VAL A 177 4.98 2.69 -10.79
CA VAL A 177 4.57 1.82 -9.67
C VAL A 177 3.45 0.88 -10.08
N LEU A 178 2.36 1.41 -10.65
CA LEU A 178 1.24 0.59 -11.12
C LEU A 178 1.65 -0.40 -12.21
N GLY A 179 2.56 0.00 -13.09
CA GLY A 179 3.07 -0.83 -14.17
C GLY A 179 4.18 -1.80 -13.76
N GLN A 180 4.63 -1.75 -12.50
CA GLN A 180 5.77 -2.49 -11.96
C GLN A 180 7.01 -2.39 -12.87
N MET A 181 7.39 -1.17 -13.24
CA MET A 181 8.48 -0.91 -14.18
C MET A 181 9.24 0.35 -13.83
N THR A 182 10.45 0.52 -14.37
CA THR A 182 11.25 1.73 -14.11
C THR A 182 10.56 2.99 -14.64
N GLU A 183 10.73 4.12 -13.95
CA GLU A 183 10.25 5.43 -14.43
C GLU A 183 10.87 5.80 -15.80
N ARG A 184 12.07 5.30 -16.09
CA ARG A 184 12.72 5.44 -17.39
C ARG A 184 11.88 4.79 -18.52
N ALA A 185 11.30 3.62 -18.28
CA ALA A 185 10.45 2.95 -19.26
C ALA A 185 9.20 3.78 -19.56
N VAL A 186 8.58 4.37 -18.53
CA VAL A 186 7.43 5.27 -18.67
C VAL A 186 7.81 6.53 -19.45
N ARG A 187 8.96 7.16 -19.14
CA ARG A 187 9.46 8.33 -19.88
C ARG A 187 9.75 8.03 -21.35
N ASN A 188 10.22 6.82 -21.66
CA ASN A 188 10.42 6.37 -23.04
C ASN A 188 9.08 6.21 -23.77
N ALA A 189 8.06 5.67 -23.09
CA ALA A 189 6.71 5.55 -23.66
C ALA A 189 6.05 6.91 -23.91
N ALA A 190 6.42 7.95 -23.16
CA ALA A 190 5.95 9.31 -23.38
C ALA A 190 6.57 10.01 -24.61
N GLN A 191 7.60 9.42 -25.25
CA GLN A 191 8.21 10.04 -26.42
C GLN A 191 7.27 10.00 -27.64
N PRO A 192 7.24 11.04 -28.50
CA PRO A 192 6.39 11.08 -29.70
C PRO A 192 6.61 9.94 -30.70
N THR A 193 7.75 9.27 -30.61
CA THR A 193 8.14 8.16 -31.50
C THR A 193 7.80 6.78 -30.93
N ALA A 194 7.22 6.71 -29.72
CA ALA A 194 6.83 5.44 -29.11
C ALA A 194 5.63 4.82 -29.85
N VAL A 195 5.69 3.50 -30.10
CA VAL A 195 4.66 2.77 -30.86
C VAL A 195 3.30 2.79 -30.14
N ASP A 196 3.29 2.60 -28.82
CA ASP A 196 2.12 2.83 -27.97
C ASP A 196 2.45 4.00 -27.03
N GLN A 197 2.36 5.19 -27.60
CA GLN A 197 2.69 6.43 -26.92
C GLN A 197 1.79 6.64 -25.71
N LEU A 198 2.40 6.99 -24.58
CA LEU A 198 1.74 7.49 -23.39
C LEU A 198 1.55 9.01 -23.53
N GLN A 199 0.31 9.46 -23.69
CA GLN A 199 0.06 10.89 -23.86
C GLN A 199 0.25 11.63 -22.54
N THR A 200 1.08 12.68 -22.56
CA THR A 200 1.37 13.48 -21.37
C THR A 200 0.91 14.91 -21.56
N ARG A 201 0.54 15.58 -20.46
CA ARG A 201 0.31 17.02 -20.40
C ARG A 201 1.11 17.66 -19.27
N LYS A 202 1.12 18.99 -19.23
CA LYS A 202 1.67 19.77 -18.13
C LYS A 202 0.56 20.08 -17.13
N GLU A 203 0.84 19.81 -15.86
CA GLU A 203 0.06 20.28 -14.72
C GLU A 203 1.00 21.08 -13.84
N GLN A 204 0.79 22.40 -13.76
CA GLN A 204 1.73 23.34 -13.16
C GLN A 204 3.17 23.13 -13.71
N ASN A 205 4.11 22.69 -12.87
CA ASN A 205 5.51 22.43 -13.24
C ASN A 205 5.83 20.94 -13.45
N GLN A 206 4.82 20.06 -13.42
CA GLN A 206 5.00 18.61 -13.51
C GLN A 206 4.46 18.05 -14.83
N THR A 207 5.12 17.02 -15.35
CA THR A 207 4.59 16.22 -16.47
C THR A 207 3.71 15.12 -15.89
N VAL A 208 2.46 15.08 -16.33
CA VAL A 208 1.43 14.14 -15.85
C VAL A 208 0.71 13.48 -17.02
N VAL A 209 -0.08 12.46 -16.71
CA VAL A 209 -0.93 11.72 -17.66
C VAL A 209 -2.34 11.69 -17.08
N ASP A 210 -3.35 12.00 -17.90
CA ASP A 210 -4.74 11.89 -17.46
C ASP A 210 -5.10 10.45 -17.07
N SER A 211 -5.92 10.28 -16.03
CA SER A 211 -6.19 8.96 -15.44
C SER A 211 -6.76 7.95 -16.45
N SER A 212 -7.65 8.39 -17.34
CA SER A 212 -8.18 7.55 -18.43
C SER A 212 -7.12 7.09 -19.42
N GLU A 213 -6.15 7.96 -19.74
CA GLU A 213 -5.02 7.62 -20.62
C GLU A 213 -4.03 6.68 -19.91
N ALA A 214 -3.75 6.93 -18.63
CA ALA A 214 -2.94 6.05 -17.80
C ALA A 214 -3.54 4.64 -17.75
N LEU A 215 -4.86 4.53 -17.52
CA LEU A 215 -5.57 3.25 -17.52
C LEU A 215 -5.50 2.55 -18.89
N ARG A 216 -5.76 3.28 -19.99
CA ARG A 216 -5.66 2.73 -21.35
C ARG A 216 -4.29 2.12 -21.59
N TRP A 217 -3.24 2.85 -21.26
CA TRP A 217 -1.86 2.44 -21.51
C TRP A 217 -1.42 1.29 -20.58
N LEU A 218 -1.80 1.35 -19.30
CA LEU A 218 -1.49 0.33 -18.30
C LEU A 218 -2.14 -1.02 -18.59
N LYS A 219 -3.37 -1.04 -19.16
CA LYS A 219 -4.05 -2.28 -19.58
C LYS A 219 -3.23 -3.13 -20.56
N GLY A 220 -2.29 -2.53 -21.29
CA GLY A 220 -1.38 -3.24 -22.20
C GLY A 220 -0.09 -3.77 -21.53
N ARG A 221 0.09 -3.58 -20.22
CA ARG A 221 1.34 -3.87 -19.51
C ARG A 221 1.23 -5.11 -18.64
N ARG A 222 2.24 -5.98 -18.74
CA ARG A 222 2.30 -7.25 -18.00
C ARG A 222 2.21 -7.08 -16.47
N GLY A 223 2.72 -5.98 -15.94
CA GLY A 223 2.75 -5.70 -14.50
C GLY A 223 1.44 -5.14 -13.95
N PHE A 224 0.44 -4.85 -14.79
CA PHE A 224 -0.80 -4.23 -14.38
C PHE A 224 -2.01 -5.10 -14.72
N ILE A 225 -2.82 -5.39 -13.70
CA ILE A 225 -4.14 -5.98 -13.84
C ILE A 225 -5.17 -4.90 -13.56
N ALA A 226 -6.10 -4.70 -14.49
CA ALA A 226 -7.18 -3.73 -14.32
C ALA A 226 -8.10 -4.17 -13.18
N THR A 227 -8.56 -3.19 -12.40
CA THR A 227 -9.32 -3.44 -11.19
C THR A 227 -10.65 -4.15 -11.47
N ARG A 228 -11.00 -5.05 -10.56
CA ARG A 228 -12.28 -5.74 -10.43
C ARG A 228 -12.77 -5.49 -9.01
N ALA A 229 -13.86 -4.75 -8.91
CA ALA A 229 -14.61 -4.62 -7.67
C ALA A 229 -15.53 -5.83 -7.55
N ASP A 230 -15.29 -6.66 -6.53
CA ASP A 230 -16.10 -7.84 -6.19
C ASP A 230 -17.05 -7.54 -5.02
#